data_AF-A0A7S2Q225-F1
#
_entry.id   AF-A0A7S2Q225-F1
#
_cell.length_a   1.000
_cell.length_b   1.000
_cell.length_c   1.000
_cell.angle_alpha   90.00
_cell.angle_beta   90.00
_cell.angle_gamma   90.00
#
_symmetry.space_group_name_H-M   'P 1'
#
loop_
_entity.id
_entity.type
_entity.pdbx_description
1 polymer ?
#
loop_
_entity_poly.entity_id
_entity_poly.type
_entity_poly.pdbx_seq_one_letter_code
_entity_poly.pdbx_strand_id
1 'polypeptide(L)'
;KHQLAAGRLLAASRRRLAAQGGAPPMAHIQVAATPIGPSLPGLQAYHTSVFIDCVEYSFGARGLVRSAGPQSHLPWSKDLRRTVMVDFGMHDVSLEDFELRLGPFFRKGTYDSLRKNCNAFTSCAVSFLTGRGLDARYSYVESLGSQLESLGLVQALSGGKYVPNELAAGFDVGSVVGQLRRPGGQEAAGRR
;
A
#
# COMPACT_ATOMS: atom_id res chain seq x y z
N LYS A 1 -16.59 19.38 -11.92
CA LYS A 1 -15.93 19.49 -13.25
C LYS A 1 -14.60 20.28 -13.21
N HIS A 2 -14.38 21.16 -12.23
CA HIS A 2 -13.13 21.96 -12.15
C HIS A 2 -11.90 21.23 -11.58
N GLN A 3 -12.06 20.19 -10.74
CA GLN A 3 -10.91 19.44 -10.17
C GLN A 3 -10.19 18.52 -11.16
N LEU A 4 -10.88 17.94 -12.16
CA LEU A 4 -10.24 17.09 -13.18
C LEU A 4 -9.37 17.88 -14.17
N ALA A 5 -9.64 19.17 -14.37
CA ALA A 5 -8.89 20.01 -15.28
C ALA A 5 -7.53 20.44 -14.70
N ALA A 6 -7.50 20.74 -13.40
CA ALA A 6 -6.27 21.11 -12.69
C ALA A 6 -5.24 19.96 -12.65
N GLY A 7 -5.70 18.72 -12.44
CA GLY A 7 -4.82 17.54 -12.45
C GLY A 7 -4.17 17.24 -13.81
N ARG A 8 -4.88 17.53 -14.92
CA ARG A 8 -4.34 17.35 -16.28
C ARG A 8 -3.30 18.40 -16.66
N LEU A 9 -3.48 19.64 -16.24
CA LEU A 9 -2.54 20.73 -16.50
C LEU A 9 -1.23 20.58 -15.72
N LEU A 10 -1.29 20.08 -14.48
CA LEU A 10 -0.10 19.78 -13.68
C LEU A 10 0.68 18.57 -14.24
N ALA A 11 -0.01 17.52 -14.67
CA ALA A 11 0.61 16.33 -15.27
C ALA A 11 1.30 16.62 -16.61
N ALA A 12 0.70 17.48 -17.46
CA ALA A 12 1.27 17.86 -18.75
C ALA A 12 2.52 18.76 -18.61
N SER A 13 2.53 19.63 -17.59
CA SER A 13 3.65 20.53 -17.31
C SER A 13 4.88 19.77 -16.76
N ARG A 14 4.66 18.74 -15.94
CA ARG A 14 5.72 17.90 -15.37
C ARG A 14 6.43 17.01 -16.40
N ARG A 15 5.72 16.54 -17.43
CA ARG A 15 6.33 15.75 -18.53
C ARG A 15 7.34 16.55 -19.37
N ARG A 16 7.20 17.88 -19.45
CA ARG A 16 8.19 18.74 -20.14
C ARG A 16 9.45 18.98 -19.33
N LEU A 17 9.34 19.04 -18.00
CA LEU A 17 10.48 19.23 -17.09
C LEU A 17 11.36 17.97 -16.97
N ALA A 18 10.77 16.78 -17.00
CA ALA A 18 11.52 15.52 -16.96
C ALA A 18 12.36 15.24 -18.24
N ALA A 19 12.05 15.92 -19.35
CA ALA A 19 12.78 15.77 -20.62
C ALA A 19 14.07 16.64 -20.68
N GLN A 20 14.33 17.48 -19.68
CA GLN A 20 15.51 18.33 -19.60
C GLN A 20 16.26 17.95 -18.31
N GLY A 21 17.31 17.13 -18.46
CA GLY A 21 18.01 16.50 -17.34
C GLY A 21 18.41 17.45 -16.21
N GLY A 22 18.23 17.00 -14.96
CA GLY A 22 18.77 17.72 -13.80
C GLY A 22 18.32 17.29 -12.41
N ALA A 23 17.18 16.59 -12.24
CA ALA A 23 16.75 16.10 -10.93
C ALA A 23 16.06 14.74 -11.04
N PRO A 24 16.24 13.85 -10.05
CA PRO A 24 15.47 12.63 -9.97
C PRO A 24 13.96 12.93 -9.98
N PRO A 25 13.12 12.04 -10.53
CA PRO A 25 11.67 12.23 -10.56
C PRO A 25 11.13 12.26 -9.12
N MET A 26 10.80 13.46 -8.64
CA MET A 26 10.11 13.65 -7.37
C MET A 26 8.61 13.33 -7.54
N ALA A 27 8.09 12.44 -6.71
CA ALA A 27 6.68 12.06 -6.70
C ALA A 27 6.01 12.43 -5.38
N HIS A 28 4.73 12.83 -5.44
CA HIS A 28 3.92 13.08 -4.25
C HIS A 28 3.39 11.75 -3.70
N ILE A 29 3.70 11.42 -2.45
CA ILE A 29 3.26 10.18 -1.81
C ILE A 29 2.10 10.46 -0.86
N GLN A 30 1.01 9.72 -1.03
CA GLN A 30 -0.15 9.78 -0.15
C GLN A 30 -0.67 8.37 0.16
N VAL A 31 -1.35 8.20 1.29
CA VAL A 31 -2.07 6.97 1.61
C VAL A 31 -3.56 7.28 1.64
N ALA A 32 -4.36 6.48 0.94
CA ALA A 32 -5.80 6.50 1.09
C ALA A 32 -6.22 5.42 2.09
N ALA A 33 -7.12 5.76 3.01
CA ALA A 33 -7.66 4.82 3.99
C ALA A 33 -9.19 4.96 4.09
N THR A 34 -9.91 3.86 3.87
CA THR A 34 -11.38 3.80 4.01
C THR A 34 -11.75 2.87 5.16
N PRO A 35 -12.55 3.31 6.14
CA PRO A 35 -13.07 2.43 7.18
C PRO A 35 -14.04 1.40 6.59
N ILE A 36 -13.84 0.13 6.93
CA ILE A 36 -14.68 -1.00 6.52
C ILE A 36 -15.60 -1.39 7.68
N GLY A 37 -16.89 -1.60 7.39
CA GLY A 37 -17.85 -2.12 8.36
C GLY A 37 -18.21 -1.15 9.49
N PRO A 38 -18.90 -1.64 10.53
CA PRO A 38 -19.21 -0.86 11.72
C PRO A 38 -17.94 -0.58 12.53
N SER A 39 -17.89 0.60 13.17
CA SER A 39 -16.85 0.92 14.14
C SER A 39 -17.26 0.38 15.51
N LEU A 40 -16.43 -0.45 16.12
CA LEU A 40 -16.60 -0.88 17.52
C LEU A 40 -15.60 -0.11 18.40
N PRO A 41 -15.87 0.05 19.71
CA PRO A 41 -14.94 0.71 20.62
C PRO A 41 -13.53 0.08 20.53
N GLY A 42 -12.57 0.86 20.04
CA GLY A 42 -11.18 0.42 19.86
C GLY A 42 -10.91 -0.51 18.67
N LEU A 43 -11.92 -0.86 17.84
CA LEU A 43 -11.75 -1.77 16.70
C LEU A 43 -12.41 -1.21 15.43
N GLN A 44 -11.58 -0.78 14.48
CA GLN A 44 -11.99 -0.32 13.16
C GLN A 44 -11.10 -0.97 12.11
N ALA A 45 -11.70 -1.72 11.19
CA ALA A 45 -11.00 -2.25 10.03
C ALA A 45 -10.85 -1.16 8.95
N TYR A 46 -9.75 -1.19 8.21
CA TYR A 46 -9.48 -0.25 7.11
C TYR A 46 -9.08 -0.99 5.84
N HIS A 47 -9.50 -0.45 4.70
CA HIS A 47 -8.88 -0.72 3.41
C HIS A 47 -7.91 0.43 3.09
N THR A 48 -6.67 0.10 2.74
CA THR A 48 -5.66 1.11 2.38
C THR A 48 -5.07 0.91 1.00
N SER A 49 -4.56 2.00 0.44
CA SER A 49 -3.76 2.00 -0.79
C SER A 49 -2.74 3.13 -0.75
N VAL A 50 -1.70 3.05 -1.58
CA VAL A 50 -0.69 4.09 -1.76
C VAL A 50 -0.96 4.84 -3.06
N PHE A 51 -0.85 6.16 -3.01
CA PHE A 51 -0.82 7.02 -4.18
C PHE A 51 0.61 7.49 -4.42
N ILE A 52 1.08 7.30 -5.65
CA ILE A 52 2.31 7.92 -6.16
C ILE A 52 1.87 8.89 -7.25
N ASP A 53 1.95 10.18 -6.97
CA ASP A 53 1.21 11.25 -7.65
C ASP A 53 -0.29 10.92 -7.74
N CYS A 54 -0.81 10.71 -8.97
CA CYS A 54 -2.23 10.44 -9.21
C CYS A 54 -2.53 8.95 -9.46
N VAL A 55 -1.55 8.09 -9.20
CA VAL A 55 -1.63 6.66 -9.48
C VAL A 55 -1.83 5.91 -8.17
N GLU A 56 -2.94 5.19 -8.08
CA GLU A 56 -3.20 4.29 -6.96
C GLU A 56 -2.49 2.96 -7.18
N TYR A 57 -1.80 2.51 -6.13
CA TYR A 57 -1.28 1.16 -5.97
C TYR A 57 -2.02 0.49 -4.81
N SER A 58 -2.60 -0.67 -5.08
CA SER A 58 -3.35 -1.44 -4.10
C SER A 58 -3.00 -2.92 -4.21
N PHE A 59 -3.15 -3.65 -3.10
CA PHE A 59 -2.93 -5.08 -3.06
C PHE A 59 -4.24 -5.81 -2.73
N GLY A 60 -4.53 -6.85 -3.51
CA GLY A 60 -5.73 -7.67 -3.37
C GLY A 60 -5.51 -9.09 -3.90
N ALA A 61 -6.58 -9.85 -4.08
CA ALA A 61 -6.51 -11.22 -4.64
C ALA A 61 -5.81 -11.30 -6.02
N ARG A 62 -5.85 -10.20 -6.80
CA ARG A 62 -5.19 -10.08 -8.12
C ARG A 62 -3.69 -9.78 -8.03
N GLY A 63 -3.14 -9.60 -6.83
CA GLY A 63 -1.77 -9.13 -6.62
C GLY A 63 -1.70 -7.62 -6.47
N LEU A 64 -0.49 -7.06 -6.63
CA LEU A 64 -0.26 -5.63 -6.75
C LEU A 64 -0.92 -5.12 -8.04
N VAL A 65 -1.82 -4.15 -7.90
CA VAL A 65 -2.58 -3.56 -9.00
C VAL A 65 -2.42 -2.05 -8.99
N ARG A 66 -2.26 -1.50 -10.20
CA ARG A 66 -2.24 -0.07 -10.49
C ARG A 66 -3.61 0.38 -11.01
N SER A 67 -4.09 1.52 -10.50
CA SER A 67 -5.37 2.11 -10.89
C SER A 67 -5.27 3.63 -11.06
N ALA A 68 -6.18 4.19 -11.85
CA ALA A 68 -6.35 5.64 -11.97
C ALA A 68 -7.40 6.12 -10.94
N GLY A 69 -6.98 6.90 -9.94
CA GLY A 69 -7.82 7.31 -8.82
C GLY A 69 -8.09 6.17 -7.82
N PRO A 70 -8.93 6.39 -6.78
CA PRO A 70 -9.13 5.48 -5.65
C PRO A 70 -10.09 4.33 -5.99
N GLN A 71 -9.83 3.60 -7.06
CA GLN A 71 -10.72 2.54 -7.54
C GLN A 71 -10.84 1.40 -6.54
N SER A 72 -9.76 1.09 -5.82
CA SER A 72 -9.76 0.01 -4.83
C SER A 72 -10.66 0.32 -3.63
N HIS A 73 -11.05 1.58 -3.41
CA HIS A 73 -11.89 2.03 -2.30
C HIS A 73 -13.41 1.94 -2.58
N LEU A 74 -13.81 1.94 -3.85
CA LEU A 74 -15.22 1.93 -4.27
C LEU A 74 -16.04 0.74 -3.72
N PRO A 75 -15.50 -0.50 -3.65
CA PRO A 75 -16.25 -1.62 -3.07
C PRO A 75 -16.52 -1.48 -1.58
N TRP A 76 -15.70 -0.71 -0.85
CA TRP A 76 -15.75 -0.62 0.61
C TRP A 76 -16.61 0.53 1.12
N SER A 77 -16.80 1.57 0.31
CA SER A 77 -17.69 2.68 0.64
C SER A 77 -18.28 3.29 -0.61
N LYS A 78 -19.61 3.42 -0.63
CA LYS A 78 -20.31 4.24 -1.63
C LYS A 78 -20.08 5.74 -1.44
N ASP A 79 -19.60 6.13 -0.26
CA ASP A 79 -19.24 7.51 0.08
C ASP A 79 -17.72 7.64 0.25
N LEU A 80 -17.05 8.08 -0.82
CA LEU A 80 -15.61 8.33 -0.81
C LEU A 80 -15.20 9.48 0.12
N ARG A 81 -16.13 10.28 0.66
CA ARG A 81 -15.81 11.29 1.69
C ARG A 81 -15.35 10.65 3.00
N ARG A 82 -15.62 9.35 3.18
CA ARG A 82 -15.09 8.55 4.30
C ARG A 82 -13.64 8.10 4.07
N THR A 83 -13.13 8.24 2.85
CA THR A 83 -11.74 7.93 2.53
C THR A 83 -10.87 9.11 2.95
N VAL A 84 -9.96 8.87 3.89
CA VAL A 84 -8.99 9.87 4.35
C VAL A 84 -7.73 9.74 3.51
N MET A 85 -7.22 10.88 3.02
CA MET A 85 -5.92 10.99 2.38
C MET A 85 -4.90 11.45 3.41
N VAL A 86 -3.91 10.62 3.70
CA VAL A 86 -2.78 10.95 4.58
C VAL A 86 -1.59 11.35 3.71
N ASP A 87 -1.08 12.55 3.93
CA ASP A 87 0.04 13.08 3.16
C ASP A 87 1.39 12.60 3.72
N PHE A 88 2.23 12.08 2.83
CA PHE A 88 3.61 11.70 3.13
C PHE A 88 4.65 12.60 2.46
N GLY A 89 4.23 13.58 1.66
CA GLY A 89 5.10 14.58 1.05
C GLY A 89 5.76 14.13 -0.26
N MET A 90 6.75 14.90 -0.72
CA MET A 90 7.47 14.65 -1.97
C MET A 90 8.72 13.81 -1.73
N HIS A 91 8.91 12.75 -2.52
CA HIS A 91 10.07 11.83 -2.41
C HIS A 91 10.66 11.52 -3.78
N ASP A 92 11.96 11.21 -3.79
CA ASP A 92 12.66 10.67 -4.97
C ASP A 92 12.25 9.21 -5.15
N VAL A 93 11.48 8.93 -6.22
CA VAL A 93 10.88 7.62 -6.43
C VAL A 93 10.97 7.23 -7.90
N SER A 94 11.58 6.07 -8.16
CA SER A 94 11.40 5.34 -9.41
C SER A 94 10.21 4.39 -9.30
N LEU A 95 9.18 4.62 -10.12
CA LEU A 95 8.01 3.73 -10.19
C LEU A 95 8.38 2.31 -10.64
N GLU A 96 9.33 2.19 -11.55
CA GLU A 96 9.83 0.91 -12.04
C GLU A 96 10.52 0.14 -10.92
N ASP A 97 11.40 0.80 -10.15
CA ASP A 97 12.08 0.20 -9.00
C ASP A 97 11.08 -0.17 -7.90
N PHE A 98 10.07 0.68 -7.66
CA PHE A 98 8.98 0.39 -6.73
C PHE A 98 8.24 -0.91 -7.11
N GLU A 99 7.80 -1.03 -8.36
CA GLU A 99 7.08 -2.21 -8.85
C GLU A 99 7.98 -3.45 -8.87
N LEU A 100 9.23 -3.30 -9.31
CA LEU A 100 10.23 -4.38 -9.38
C LEU A 100 10.55 -4.94 -7.99
N ARG A 101 10.69 -4.08 -6.97
CA ARG A 101 11.05 -4.50 -5.62
C ARG A 101 9.87 -4.98 -4.80
N LEU A 102 8.68 -4.38 -4.92
CA LEU A 102 7.50 -4.82 -4.17
C LEU A 102 6.73 -5.96 -4.84
N GLY A 103 6.69 -6.02 -6.17
CA GLY A 103 5.93 -7.00 -6.93
C GLY A 103 6.17 -8.47 -6.52
N PRO A 104 7.42 -8.91 -6.31
CA PRO A 104 7.74 -10.27 -5.88
C PRO A 104 7.13 -10.64 -4.51
N PHE A 105 7.01 -9.67 -3.60
CA PHE A 105 6.36 -9.88 -2.32
C PHE A 105 4.85 -9.88 -2.45
N PHE A 106 4.24 -9.08 -3.32
CA PHE A 106 2.79 -8.88 -3.42
C PHE A 106 2.18 -9.53 -4.68
N ARG A 107 2.43 -10.82 -4.87
CA ARG A 107 1.98 -11.60 -6.03
C ARG A 107 0.49 -11.95 -5.98
N LYS A 108 -0.09 -12.17 -7.17
CA LYS A 108 -1.43 -12.73 -7.33
C LYS A 108 -1.58 -14.03 -6.53
N GLY A 109 -2.75 -14.21 -5.91
CA GLY A 109 -3.07 -15.42 -5.15
C GLY A 109 -2.39 -15.51 -3.79
N THR A 110 -1.64 -14.49 -3.35
CA THR A 110 -0.99 -14.49 -2.02
C THR A 110 -1.68 -13.59 -0.99
N TYR A 111 -2.83 -13.01 -1.32
CA TYR A 111 -3.58 -12.17 -0.39
C TYR A 111 -4.17 -13.00 0.76
N ASP A 112 -4.01 -12.52 1.98
CA ASP A 112 -4.61 -13.04 3.21
C ASP A 112 -5.15 -11.87 4.03
N SER A 113 -6.44 -11.91 4.38
CA SER A 113 -7.12 -10.78 5.03
C SER A 113 -6.55 -10.38 6.39
N LEU A 114 -5.80 -11.24 7.08
CA LEU A 114 -5.24 -10.97 8.42
C LEU A 114 -3.72 -10.81 8.44
N ARG A 115 -3.00 -11.51 7.57
CA ARG A 115 -1.53 -11.52 7.59
C ARG A 115 -0.93 -10.64 6.50
N LYS A 116 -1.39 -10.84 5.27
CA LYS A 116 -0.83 -10.22 4.07
C LYS A 116 -1.95 -9.61 3.25
N ASN A 117 -2.37 -8.44 3.69
CA ASN A 117 -3.49 -7.71 3.11
C ASN A 117 -3.06 -6.34 2.57
N CYS A 118 -4.04 -5.50 2.24
CA CYS A 118 -3.83 -4.14 1.77
C CYS A 118 -3.04 -3.28 2.78
N ASN A 119 -3.26 -3.43 4.09
CA ASN A 119 -2.59 -2.66 5.14
C ASN A 119 -1.12 -3.09 5.30
N ALA A 120 -0.84 -4.39 5.19
CA ALA A 120 0.52 -4.91 5.14
C ALA A 120 1.29 -4.39 3.91
N PHE A 121 0.63 -4.36 2.74
CA PHE A 121 1.17 -3.75 1.52
C PHE A 121 1.47 -2.27 1.71
N THR A 122 0.50 -1.48 2.14
CA THR A 122 0.64 -0.03 2.35
C THR A 122 1.77 0.27 3.33
N SER A 123 1.92 -0.52 4.40
CA SER A 123 3.01 -0.39 5.37
C SER A 123 4.38 -0.60 4.72
N CYS A 124 4.55 -1.66 3.92
CA CYS A 124 5.79 -1.91 3.18
C CYS A 124 6.07 -0.81 2.16
N ALA A 125 5.05 -0.41 1.39
CA ALA A 125 5.16 0.61 0.35
C ALA A 125 5.56 1.97 0.92
N VAL A 126 4.90 2.44 1.99
CA VAL A 126 5.23 3.72 2.61
C VAL A 126 6.62 3.70 3.23
N SER A 127 7.01 2.62 3.92
CA SER A 127 8.37 2.53 4.46
C SER A 127 9.42 2.49 3.37
N PHE A 128 9.11 1.91 2.23
CA PHE A 128 10.00 1.86 1.08
C PHE A 128 10.16 3.24 0.44
N LEU A 129 9.04 3.91 0.16
CA LEU A 129 8.99 5.17 -0.57
C LEU A 129 9.49 6.36 0.25
N THR A 130 9.33 6.30 1.58
CA THR A 130 9.48 7.49 2.43
C THR A 130 10.36 7.27 3.67
N GLY A 131 10.75 6.03 3.95
CA GLY A 131 11.43 5.64 5.19
C GLY A 131 10.54 5.67 6.45
N ARG A 132 9.28 6.10 6.35
CA ARG A 132 8.35 6.26 7.48
C ARG A 132 7.43 5.05 7.64
N GLY A 133 6.90 4.85 8.84
CA GLY A 133 5.89 3.83 9.11
C GLY A 133 4.47 4.33 8.80
N LEU A 134 3.58 3.38 8.46
CA LEU A 134 2.13 3.61 8.52
C LEU A 134 1.69 3.66 9.98
N ASP A 135 0.71 4.51 10.30
CA ASP A 135 0.13 4.57 11.65
C ASP A 135 -0.47 3.21 12.04
N ALA A 136 -0.12 2.72 13.23
CA ALA A 136 -0.52 1.41 13.75
C ALA A 136 -2.04 1.22 13.81
N ARG A 137 -2.82 2.30 13.87
CA ARG A 137 -4.29 2.22 13.82
C ARG A 137 -4.83 1.55 12.55
N TYR A 138 -4.08 1.63 11.44
CA TYR A 138 -4.49 1.04 10.16
C TYR A 138 -4.17 -0.45 10.05
N SER A 139 -3.32 -0.99 10.93
CA SER A 139 -2.96 -2.41 11.00
C SER A 139 -3.36 -3.06 12.33
N TYR A 140 -4.19 -2.38 13.13
CA TYR A 140 -4.51 -2.81 14.49
C TYR A 140 -5.28 -4.13 14.52
N VAL A 141 -6.28 -4.28 13.65
CA VAL A 141 -7.10 -5.52 13.58
C VAL A 141 -6.23 -6.72 13.19
N GLU A 142 -5.28 -6.51 12.30
CA GLU A 142 -4.31 -7.51 11.84
C GLU A 142 -3.34 -7.90 12.95
N SER A 143 -2.90 -6.91 13.76
CA SER A 143 -2.00 -7.17 14.89
C SER A 143 -2.64 -8.08 15.94
N LEU A 144 -3.98 -8.05 16.04
CA LEU A 144 -4.76 -8.95 16.89
C LEU A 144 -5.09 -10.27 16.21
N GLY A 145 -4.74 -10.45 14.93
CA GLY A 145 -5.16 -11.57 14.09
C GLY A 145 -4.89 -12.94 14.73
N SER A 146 -3.69 -13.19 15.24
CA SER A 146 -3.35 -14.47 15.91
C SER A 146 -4.14 -14.68 17.21
N GLN A 147 -4.38 -13.62 17.98
CA GLN A 147 -5.18 -13.68 19.20
C GLN A 147 -6.66 -13.96 18.86
N LEU A 148 -7.22 -13.22 17.90
CA LEU A 148 -8.60 -13.41 17.44
C LEU A 148 -8.80 -14.77 16.76
N GLU A 149 -7.78 -15.29 16.06
CA GLU A 149 -7.79 -16.61 15.42
C GLU A 149 -7.81 -17.71 16.50
N SER A 150 -6.95 -17.62 17.52
CA SER A 150 -6.91 -18.56 18.65
C SER A 150 -8.21 -18.63 19.45
N LEU A 151 -8.97 -17.53 19.48
CA LEU A 151 -10.26 -17.42 20.15
C LEU A 151 -11.45 -17.79 19.24
N GLY A 152 -11.20 -18.16 17.98
CA GLY A 152 -12.25 -18.44 16.99
C GLY A 152 -13.05 -17.20 16.53
N LEU A 153 -12.67 -16.01 16.99
CA LEU A 153 -13.36 -14.75 16.72
C LEU A 153 -13.19 -14.29 15.29
N VAL A 154 -12.08 -14.65 14.62
CA VAL A 154 -11.89 -14.39 13.19
C VAL A 154 -13.01 -15.01 12.35
N GLN A 155 -13.40 -16.24 12.68
CA GLN A 155 -14.49 -16.89 11.94
C GLN A 155 -15.83 -16.26 12.28
N ALA A 156 -16.09 -15.92 13.54
CA ALA A 156 -17.31 -15.20 13.91
C ALA A 156 -17.42 -13.83 13.18
N LEU A 157 -16.34 -13.04 13.17
CA LEU A 157 -16.30 -11.71 12.58
C LEU A 157 -16.33 -11.72 11.05
N SER A 158 -15.79 -12.76 10.42
CA SER A 158 -15.85 -12.94 8.96
C SER A 158 -17.15 -13.60 8.48
N GLY A 159 -18.06 -13.97 9.39
CA GLY A 159 -19.27 -14.74 9.06
C GLY A 159 -18.95 -16.15 8.55
N GLY A 160 -17.87 -16.75 9.04
CA GLY A 160 -17.38 -18.08 8.70
C GLY A 160 -16.66 -18.18 7.35
N LYS A 161 -16.29 -17.04 6.75
CA LYS A 161 -15.75 -16.98 5.39
C LYS A 161 -14.25 -16.74 5.32
N TYR A 162 -13.60 -16.53 6.46
CA TYR A 162 -12.14 -16.42 6.45
C TYR A 162 -11.52 -17.77 6.15
N VAL A 163 -10.65 -17.80 5.14
CA VAL A 163 -9.84 -18.96 4.80
C VAL A 163 -8.39 -18.46 4.78
N PRO A 164 -7.52 -18.96 5.67
CA PRO A 164 -6.11 -18.63 5.66
C PRO A 164 -5.48 -18.95 4.30
N ASN A 165 -4.55 -18.11 3.87
CA ASN A 165 -3.75 -18.38 2.68
C ASN A 165 -2.36 -18.89 3.09
N GLU A 166 -2.09 -20.18 2.86
CA GLU A 166 -0.80 -20.80 3.19
C GLU A 166 0.39 -20.11 2.50
N LEU A 167 0.20 -19.52 1.33
CA LEU A 167 1.24 -18.76 0.63
C LEU A 167 1.59 -17.43 1.33
N ALA A 168 0.79 -17.03 2.32
CA ALA A 168 1.01 -15.87 3.16
C ALA A 168 1.47 -16.21 4.59
N ALA A 169 1.55 -17.50 4.96
CA ALA A 169 1.82 -17.92 6.33
C ALA A 169 3.17 -17.41 6.89
N GLY A 170 4.20 -17.36 6.04
CA GLY A 170 5.53 -16.84 6.40
C GLY A 170 5.75 -15.36 6.12
N PHE A 171 4.69 -14.60 5.80
CA PHE A 171 4.83 -13.18 5.49
C PHE A 171 4.99 -12.36 6.77
N ASP A 172 6.02 -11.51 6.78
CA ASP A 172 6.26 -10.55 7.86
C ASP A 172 6.63 -9.18 7.27
N VAL A 173 5.93 -8.15 7.73
CA VAL A 173 6.14 -6.75 7.27
C VAL A 173 7.55 -6.29 7.60
N GLY A 174 8.07 -6.61 8.80
CA GLY A 174 9.39 -6.19 9.23
C GLY A 174 10.50 -6.76 8.35
N SER A 175 10.43 -8.06 8.05
CA SER A 175 11.33 -8.78 7.16
C SER A 175 11.32 -8.22 5.75
N VAL A 176 10.13 -7.96 5.18
CA VAL A 176 10.00 -7.37 3.83
C VAL A 176 10.58 -5.97 3.80
N VAL A 177 10.25 -5.11 4.77
CA VAL A 177 10.83 -3.77 4.88
C VAL A 177 12.36 -3.83 5.02
N GLY A 178 12.88 -4.77 5.81
CA GLY A 178 14.31 -5.00 5.96
C GLY A 178 14.99 -5.41 4.64
N GLN A 179 14.36 -6.29 3.86
CA GLN A 179 14.86 -6.68 2.54
C GLN A 179 14.82 -5.53 1.53
N LEU A 180 13.76 -4.74 1.54
CA LEU A 180 13.60 -3.58 0.65
C LEU A 180 14.60 -2.44 0.94
N ARG A 181 15.11 -2.35 2.18
CA ARG A 181 16.15 -1.38 2.58
C ARG A 181 17.56 -1.82 2.21
N ARG A 182 17.79 -3.12 1.98
CA ARG A 182 19.10 -3.59 1.51
C ARG A 182 19.28 -3.09 0.08
N PRO A 183 20.35 -2.33 -0.22
CA PRO A 183 20.63 -1.95 -1.60
C PRO A 183 20.75 -3.24 -2.42
N GLY A 184 19.90 -3.39 -3.44
CA GLY A 184 20.01 -4.51 -4.38
C GLY A 184 21.38 -4.45 -5.04
N GLY A 185 22.13 -5.57 -4.94
CA GLY A 185 23.44 -5.84 -5.52
C GLY A 185 24.10 -4.74 -6.37
N GLN A 186 25.02 -3.99 -5.75
CA GLN A 186 26.27 -3.64 -6.43
C GLN A 186 27.27 -4.76 -6.13
N GLU A 187 27.36 -5.75 -7.03
CA GLU A 187 28.58 -6.54 -7.15
C GLU A 187 29.45 -5.95 -8.28
N ALA A 188 30.72 -5.74 -7.93
CA ALA A 188 31.90 -5.59 -8.77
C ALA A 188 32.07 -4.32 -9.64
N ALA A 189 32.71 -3.30 -9.05
CA ALA A 189 33.84 -2.59 -9.68
C ALA A 189 34.59 -1.79 -8.62
N GLY A 190 35.53 -2.41 -7.91
CA GLY A 190 36.32 -1.68 -6.91
C GLY A 190 37.23 -2.54 -6.04
N ARG A 191 37.83 -3.59 -6.60
CA ARG A 191 39.05 -4.22 -6.04
C ARG A 191 39.91 -4.74 -7.17
N ARG A 192 40.81 -3.88 -7.65
CA ARG A 192 42.26 -4.08 -7.76
C ARG A 192 42.88 -2.85 -8.40
#